data_AF-A0AA90QXS8-F1
#
_entry.id   AF-A0AA90QXS8-F1
#
_cell.length_a   1.000
_cell.length_b   1.000
_cell.length_c   1.000
_cell.angle_alpha   90.00
_cell.angle_beta   90.00
_cell.angle_gamma   90.00
#
_symmetry.space_group_name_H-M   'P 1'
#
loop_
_entity.id
_entity.type
_entity.pdbx_description
1 polymer ?
#
loop_
_entity_poly.entity_id
_entity_poly.type
_entity_poly.pdbx_seq_one_letter_code
_entity_poly.pdbx_strand_id
1 'polypeptide(L)'
;MKLRDWILIGMALLAMAVDLPARAAGAVGASGGLLASGVHSDRLAWQHFAGIVAPAGRGRVQFETWAADEDIYTETPAWPGEDARPRRLRSSVLQRVLAPHGSLGAPSGDCGAVANATSGNFPVEAPQPGQAPCFAEEVRRNLATYRYIVQNQLHTQAGLAAAYQKAQGGWRVSLPDDAVQVKADWVPVDTLVAWLGRNGVRLNAAQVRAQFHTTSAQDTTFAMVAMHISSKDAPNWVWASFEHRLNPGRCDTMGCNDSYGAARRRIVPLAGTQNGQYGACAKTPALKKLFEVKRVAPAWHNYCLKASEIAFVAPGGEPLMHGNSFTERVAAGIPIKRSSCISCHASAGFSRDGSPYIKQLTSHPMGTVKLPAEIVANDFIWGILTINAVPVEQAKNPHNLDRTRITARR
;
A
#
# COMPACT_ATOMS: atom_id res chain seq x y z
N MET A 1 -48.39 -44.24 13.49
CA MET A 1 -47.11 -44.19 12.75
C MET A 1 -46.07 -44.95 13.54
N LYS A 2 -45.41 -45.93 12.92
CA LYS A 2 -44.45 -46.82 13.57
C LYS A 2 -43.07 -46.13 13.61
N LEU A 3 -42.20 -46.51 14.54
CA LEU A 3 -40.85 -45.92 14.72
C LEU A 3 -40.00 -45.90 13.43
N ARG A 4 -40.27 -46.82 12.50
CA ARG A 4 -39.68 -46.86 11.14
C ARG A 4 -40.06 -45.64 10.27
N ASP A 5 -41.26 -45.08 10.45
CA ASP A 5 -41.74 -43.93 9.69
C ASP A 5 -41.00 -42.64 10.11
N TRP A 6 -40.65 -42.51 11.39
CA TRP A 6 -39.83 -41.40 11.91
C TRP A 6 -38.37 -41.48 11.49
N ILE A 7 -37.79 -42.68 11.38
CA ILE A 7 -36.42 -42.86 10.92
C ILE A 7 -36.28 -42.50 9.42
N LEU A 8 -37.29 -42.84 8.60
CA LEU A 8 -37.29 -42.49 7.19
C LEU A 8 -37.50 -40.99 6.95
N ILE A 9 -38.35 -40.32 7.73
CA ILE A 9 -38.52 -38.85 7.66
C ILE A 9 -37.26 -38.14 8.20
N GLY A 10 -36.65 -38.65 9.27
CA GLY A 10 -35.40 -38.13 9.81
C GLY A 10 -34.20 -38.28 8.85
N MET A 11 -34.11 -39.40 8.12
CA MET A 11 -33.08 -39.59 7.10
C MET A 11 -33.36 -38.79 5.82
N ALA A 12 -34.63 -38.55 5.45
CA ALA A 12 -34.96 -37.65 4.34
C ALA A 12 -34.64 -36.17 4.65
N LEU A 13 -34.80 -35.74 5.91
CA LEU A 13 -34.40 -34.40 6.36
C LEU A 13 -32.88 -34.27 6.54
N LEU A 14 -32.17 -35.33 6.94
CA LEU A 14 -30.69 -35.34 6.95
C LEU A 14 -30.08 -35.44 5.53
N ALA A 15 -30.75 -36.09 4.58
CA ALA A 15 -30.30 -36.20 3.19
C ALA A 15 -30.53 -34.92 2.38
N MET A 16 -31.34 -33.97 2.86
CA MET A 16 -31.44 -32.62 2.29
C MET A 16 -30.43 -31.63 2.87
N ALA A 17 -29.58 -32.07 3.82
CA ALA A 17 -28.42 -31.30 4.31
C ALA A 17 -27.10 -31.72 3.63
N VAL A 18 -27.19 -32.47 2.52
CA VAL A 18 -26.03 -32.90 1.74
C VAL A 18 -25.75 -31.86 0.66
N ASP A 19 -24.62 -31.16 0.82
CA ASP A 19 -23.89 -30.42 -0.21
C ASP A 19 -24.75 -29.61 -1.17
N LEU A 20 -25.32 -28.51 -0.66
CA LEU A 20 -25.28 -27.31 -1.48
C LEU A 20 -23.78 -27.11 -1.77
N PRO A 21 -23.31 -27.16 -3.04
CA PRO A 21 -21.97 -26.73 -3.32
C PRO A 21 -21.89 -25.35 -2.72
N ALA A 22 -20.97 -25.13 -1.78
CA ALA A 22 -20.64 -23.80 -1.34
C ALA A 22 -20.37 -23.05 -2.64
N ARG A 23 -21.35 -22.26 -3.10
CA ARG A 23 -21.15 -21.34 -4.21
C ARG A 23 -19.91 -20.61 -3.76
N ALA A 24 -18.79 -20.81 -4.46
CA ALA A 24 -17.57 -20.10 -4.16
C ALA A 24 -17.96 -18.63 -4.20
N ALA A 25 -18.19 -18.08 -3.00
CA ALA A 25 -18.92 -16.85 -2.88
C ALA A 25 -17.94 -15.80 -3.42
N GLY A 26 -18.35 -15.14 -4.50
CA GLY A 26 -17.47 -14.24 -5.22
C GLY A 26 -16.91 -13.20 -4.25
N ALA A 27 -15.64 -12.83 -4.43
CA ALA A 27 -15.03 -11.82 -3.58
C ALA A 27 -15.86 -10.53 -3.55
N VAL A 28 -15.99 -9.94 -2.35
CA VAL A 28 -16.82 -8.77 -2.12
C VAL A 28 -15.95 -7.56 -1.81
N GLY A 29 -16.35 -6.37 -2.27
CA GLY A 29 -15.56 -5.16 -2.05
C GLY A 29 -15.42 -4.82 -0.56
N ALA A 30 -14.20 -4.50 -0.12
CA ALA A 30 -13.92 -4.01 1.22
C ALA A 30 -14.72 -2.73 1.52
N SER A 31 -15.19 -2.62 2.75
CA SER A 31 -16.07 -1.52 3.19
C SER A 31 -15.70 -0.91 4.54
N GLY A 32 -14.50 -1.25 5.04
CA GLY A 32 -14.08 -0.95 6.39
C GLY A 32 -14.86 -1.72 7.45
N GLY A 33 -14.65 -1.35 8.70
CA GLY A 33 -15.37 -1.88 9.85
C GLY A 33 -15.01 -1.15 11.15
N LEU A 34 -15.65 -1.52 12.24
CA LEU A 34 -15.32 -1.02 13.56
C LEU A 34 -14.05 -1.70 14.07
N LEU A 35 -13.11 -0.90 14.55
CA LEU A 35 -11.91 -1.35 15.23
C LEU A 35 -12.23 -1.66 16.70
N ALA A 36 -11.30 -2.34 17.39
CA ALA A 36 -11.43 -2.61 18.82
C ALA A 36 -11.59 -1.31 19.66
N SER A 37 -11.03 -0.20 19.16
CA SER A 37 -11.17 1.14 19.71
C SER A 37 -12.58 1.75 19.56
N GLY A 38 -13.50 1.09 18.84
CA GLY A 38 -14.83 1.61 18.50
C GLY A 38 -14.82 2.65 17.38
N VAL A 39 -13.65 2.99 16.83
CA VAL A 39 -13.50 3.88 15.69
C VAL A 39 -13.71 3.09 14.39
N HIS A 40 -14.49 3.64 13.46
CA HIS A 40 -14.60 3.05 12.12
C HIS A 40 -13.30 3.26 11.34
N SER A 41 -12.82 2.22 10.65
CA SER A 41 -11.54 2.25 9.92
C SER A 41 -11.44 3.35 8.87
N ASP A 42 -12.53 3.71 8.19
CA ASP A 42 -12.55 4.87 7.27
C ASP A 42 -12.25 6.20 7.97
N ARG A 43 -12.73 6.38 9.22
CA ARG A 43 -12.43 7.57 10.01
C ARG A 43 -10.96 7.60 10.40
N LEU A 44 -10.43 6.46 10.85
CA LEU A 44 -9.01 6.33 11.17
C LEU A 44 -8.13 6.58 9.94
N ALA A 45 -8.50 6.03 8.78
CA ALA A 45 -7.82 6.25 7.51
C ALA A 45 -7.72 7.74 7.16
N TRP A 46 -8.83 8.50 7.31
CA TRP A 46 -8.82 9.94 7.08
C TRP A 46 -8.05 10.72 8.13
N GLN A 47 -8.03 10.27 9.39
CA GLN A 47 -7.21 10.85 10.46
C GLN A 47 -5.73 10.69 10.16
N HIS A 48 -5.30 9.49 9.73
CA HIS A 48 -3.94 9.26 9.26
C HIS A 48 -3.66 10.11 8.03
N PHE A 49 -4.48 10.05 6.97
CA PHE A 49 -4.30 10.85 5.77
C PHE A 49 -4.09 12.33 6.09
N ALA A 50 -4.99 12.96 6.85
CA ALA A 50 -4.88 14.36 7.21
C ALA A 50 -3.64 14.67 8.07
N GLY A 51 -3.24 13.73 8.94
CA GLY A 51 -2.03 13.86 9.75
C GLY A 51 -0.75 13.76 8.93
N ILE A 52 -0.66 12.79 8.01
CA ILE A 52 0.55 12.54 7.22
C ILE A 52 0.75 13.56 6.10
N VAL A 53 -0.31 14.18 5.60
CA VAL A 53 -0.26 15.24 4.58
C VAL A 53 -0.30 16.65 5.19
N ALA A 54 -0.29 16.76 6.52
CA ALA A 54 -0.15 18.03 7.20
C ALA A 54 1.25 18.63 6.90
N PRO A 55 1.41 19.96 6.94
CA PRO A 55 2.72 20.59 6.76
C PRO A 55 3.74 20.10 7.81
N ALA A 56 4.99 19.91 7.39
CA ALA A 56 6.11 19.49 8.24
C ALA A 56 7.31 20.46 8.23
N GLY A 57 7.21 21.55 7.46
CA GLY A 57 8.29 22.53 7.27
C GLY A 57 8.97 22.39 5.89
N ARG A 58 9.71 23.43 5.47
CA ARG A 58 10.46 23.47 4.18
C ARG A 58 9.61 23.07 2.95
N GLY A 59 8.32 23.39 2.95
CA GLY A 59 7.39 23.06 1.85
C GLY A 59 7.00 21.57 1.76
N ARG A 60 7.34 20.76 2.76
CA ARG A 60 7.04 19.32 2.82
C ARG A 60 5.81 19.02 3.67
N VAL A 61 5.28 17.82 3.49
CA VAL A 61 4.29 17.22 4.38
C VAL A 61 4.90 16.15 5.30
N GLN A 62 4.21 15.76 6.36
CA GLN A 62 4.75 14.90 7.43
C GLN A 62 5.36 13.59 6.91
N PHE A 63 4.68 12.84 6.02
CA PHE A 63 5.24 11.57 5.54
C PHE A 63 6.54 11.73 4.74
N GLU A 64 6.81 12.91 4.19
CA GLU A 64 8.04 13.18 3.42
C GLU A 64 9.26 13.38 4.33
N THR A 65 9.04 13.50 5.64
CA THR A 65 10.09 13.54 6.67
C THR A 65 10.38 12.16 7.28
N TRP A 66 9.63 11.14 6.86
CA TRP A 66 9.74 9.79 7.38
C TRP A 66 10.81 8.98 6.64
N ALA A 67 11.27 7.90 7.26
CA ALA A 67 12.29 7.02 6.69
C ALA A 67 11.77 6.29 5.45
N ALA A 68 12.48 6.44 4.33
CA ALA A 68 12.30 5.65 3.12
C ALA A 68 13.06 4.33 3.19
N ASP A 69 12.99 3.53 2.13
CA ASP A 69 13.71 2.25 2.06
C ASP A 69 15.24 2.45 2.15
N GLU A 70 15.78 3.47 1.47
CA GLU A 70 17.21 3.80 1.48
C GLU A 70 17.72 4.32 2.84
N ASP A 71 16.82 4.77 3.70
CA ASP A 71 17.14 5.20 5.06
C ASP A 71 17.18 4.01 6.04
N ILE A 72 16.52 2.90 5.69
CA ILE A 72 16.28 1.75 6.56
C ILE A 72 17.12 0.55 6.14
N TYR A 73 17.03 0.12 4.89
CA TYR A 73 17.60 -1.14 4.42
C TYR A 73 19.05 -0.97 3.98
N THR A 74 19.88 -0.54 4.94
CA THR A 74 21.33 -0.37 4.80
C THR A 74 22.02 -0.86 6.08
N GLU A 75 23.34 -1.03 6.05
CA GLU A 75 24.13 -1.40 7.23
C GLU A 75 24.12 -0.31 8.33
N THR A 76 23.76 0.92 8.00
CA THR A 76 23.76 2.06 8.93
C THR A 76 22.45 2.85 8.80
N PRO A 77 21.32 2.28 9.23
CA PRO A 77 20.02 2.92 9.10
C PRO A 77 20.01 4.26 9.83
N ALA A 78 19.44 5.29 9.22
CA ALA A 78 19.42 6.64 9.78
C ALA A 78 18.03 7.25 9.64
N TRP A 79 17.49 7.81 10.72
CA TRP A 79 16.22 8.53 10.65
C TRP A 79 16.44 9.88 9.94
N PRO A 80 15.71 10.18 8.85
CA PRO A 80 15.95 11.40 8.08
C PRO A 80 15.42 12.67 8.77
N GLY A 81 14.21 12.63 9.34
CA GLY A 81 13.58 13.79 9.97
C GLY A 81 13.45 15.00 9.04
N GLU A 82 13.64 16.20 9.59
CA GLU A 82 13.56 17.46 8.83
C GLU A 82 14.67 17.60 7.76
N ASP A 83 15.77 16.87 7.94
CA ASP A 83 16.92 16.82 7.04
C ASP A 83 16.81 15.69 6.02
N ALA A 84 15.60 15.17 5.79
CA ALA A 84 15.33 14.22 4.73
C ALA A 84 15.95 14.70 3.41
N ARG A 85 16.76 13.81 2.81
CA ARG A 85 17.45 14.06 1.55
C ARG A 85 16.44 14.30 0.42
N PRO A 86 16.88 14.87 -0.73
CA PRO A 86 16.04 14.92 -1.92
C PRO A 86 15.43 13.54 -2.20
N ARG A 87 14.14 13.54 -2.51
CA ARG A 87 13.33 12.34 -2.71
C ARG A 87 13.95 11.44 -3.79
N ARG A 88 14.18 10.17 -3.47
CA ARG A 88 14.54 9.14 -4.45
C ARG A 88 13.31 8.32 -4.78
N LEU A 89 12.76 8.60 -5.95
CA LEU A 89 11.74 7.78 -6.57
C LEU A 89 12.41 6.54 -7.17
N ARG A 90 11.66 5.43 -7.29
CA ARG A 90 12.17 4.17 -7.81
C ARG A 90 11.08 3.38 -8.52
N SER A 91 11.47 2.38 -9.31
CA SER A 91 10.52 1.41 -9.86
C SER A 91 9.84 0.60 -8.73
N SER A 92 8.58 0.18 -8.96
CA SER A 92 7.81 -0.60 -7.99
C SER A 92 8.39 -2.00 -7.78
N VAL A 93 8.54 -2.40 -6.53
CA VAL A 93 8.97 -3.76 -6.15
C VAL A 93 7.97 -4.79 -6.64
N LEU A 94 6.66 -4.51 -6.51
CA LEU A 94 5.60 -5.43 -6.90
C LEU A 94 5.62 -5.66 -8.41
N GLN A 95 5.75 -4.60 -9.21
CA GLN A 95 5.85 -4.71 -10.66
C GLN A 95 7.07 -5.56 -11.08
N ARG A 96 8.24 -5.37 -10.44
CA ARG A 96 9.44 -6.17 -10.74
C ARG A 96 9.32 -7.63 -10.35
N VAL A 97 8.67 -7.93 -9.21
CA VAL A 97 8.43 -9.32 -8.77
C VAL A 97 7.50 -10.06 -9.72
N LEU A 98 6.51 -9.37 -10.29
CA LEU A 98 5.53 -9.97 -11.21
C LEU A 98 5.99 -10.04 -12.67
N ALA A 99 7.09 -9.38 -13.02
CA ALA A 99 7.61 -9.40 -14.38
C ALA A 99 8.12 -10.81 -14.80
N PRO A 100 8.07 -11.17 -16.09
CA PRO A 100 8.77 -12.35 -16.60
C PRO A 100 10.26 -12.27 -16.26
N HIS A 101 10.81 -13.31 -15.61
CA HIS A 101 12.16 -13.29 -15.02
C HIS A 101 12.36 -12.24 -13.90
N GLY A 102 11.29 -11.94 -13.16
CA GLY A 102 11.27 -10.94 -12.11
C GLY A 102 12.41 -11.05 -11.10
N SER A 103 12.96 -9.90 -10.73
CA SER A 103 14.13 -9.78 -9.86
C SER A 103 13.86 -8.78 -8.74
N LEU A 104 14.34 -9.11 -7.54
CA LEU A 104 14.41 -8.20 -6.40
C LEU A 104 15.66 -7.31 -6.45
N GLY A 105 16.43 -7.31 -7.54
CA GLY A 105 17.62 -6.50 -7.70
C GLY A 105 17.37 -4.99 -7.63
N ALA A 106 18.46 -4.22 -7.59
CA ALA A 106 18.45 -2.77 -7.51
C ALA A 106 17.53 -2.17 -8.59
N PRO A 107 16.61 -1.26 -8.23
CA PRO A 107 15.88 -0.51 -9.24
C PRO A 107 16.88 0.32 -10.08
N SER A 108 16.80 0.23 -11.40
CA SER A 108 17.44 1.18 -12.29
C SER A 108 16.50 2.37 -12.53
N GLY A 109 17.01 3.59 -12.35
CA GLY A 109 16.30 4.83 -12.64
C GLY A 109 15.20 5.23 -11.63
N ASP A 110 14.63 6.41 -11.85
CA ASP A 110 13.65 7.02 -10.95
C ASP A 110 12.24 6.44 -11.08
N CYS A 111 11.96 5.69 -12.15
CA CYS A 111 10.65 5.12 -12.45
C CYS A 111 10.77 3.85 -13.30
N GLY A 112 9.74 2.99 -13.26
CA GLY A 112 9.67 1.75 -14.03
C GLY A 112 8.52 1.73 -15.03
N ALA A 113 8.54 0.75 -15.93
CA ALA A 113 7.46 0.49 -16.88
C ALA A 113 6.18 0.05 -16.16
N VAL A 114 5.03 0.40 -16.75
CA VAL A 114 3.71 -0.03 -16.30
C VAL A 114 3.40 -1.43 -16.83
N ALA A 115 2.99 -2.37 -15.96
CA ALA A 115 2.78 -3.77 -16.37
C ALA A 115 1.53 -3.99 -17.24
N ASN A 116 0.47 -3.20 -17.04
CA ASN A 116 -0.79 -3.35 -17.76
C ASN A 116 -1.36 -2.00 -18.19
N ALA A 117 -0.64 -1.33 -19.09
CA ALA A 117 -1.00 0.00 -19.57
C ALA A 117 -2.40 0.02 -20.23
N THR A 118 -2.77 -1.03 -20.97
CA THR A 118 -4.05 -1.12 -21.68
C THR A 118 -5.24 -1.11 -20.74
N SER A 119 -5.13 -1.71 -19.54
CA SER A 119 -6.23 -1.73 -18.57
C SER A 119 -6.75 -0.32 -18.20
N GLY A 120 -5.85 0.67 -18.12
CA GLY A 120 -6.14 2.05 -17.74
C GLY A 120 -6.12 3.05 -18.89
N ASN A 121 -5.95 2.62 -20.14
CA ASN A 121 -5.57 3.48 -21.26
C ASN A 121 -4.30 4.33 -20.97
N PHE A 122 -3.36 3.76 -20.20
CA PHE A 122 -2.10 4.41 -19.87
C PHE A 122 -1.24 4.57 -21.14
N PRO A 123 -0.52 5.69 -21.34
CA PRO A 123 0.34 5.88 -22.49
C PRO A 123 1.45 4.82 -22.57
N VAL A 124 1.67 4.27 -23.75
CA VAL A 124 2.82 3.37 -24.03
C VAL A 124 3.90 4.04 -24.88
N GLU A 125 3.55 5.15 -25.52
CA GLU A 125 4.46 5.99 -26.29
C GLU A 125 4.76 7.26 -25.49
N ALA A 126 6.02 7.70 -25.58
CA ALA A 126 6.52 8.87 -24.90
C ALA A 126 5.79 10.14 -25.36
N PRO A 127 5.31 11.01 -24.45
CA PRO A 127 4.78 12.32 -24.81
C PRO A 127 5.85 13.26 -25.42
N GLN A 128 7.12 13.00 -25.12
CA GLN A 128 8.31 13.74 -25.59
C GLN A 128 9.38 12.73 -26.05
N PRO A 129 10.18 13.02 -27.10
CA PRO A 129 11.27 12.13 -27.52
C PRO A 129 12.23 11.83 -26.36
N GLY A 130 12.51 10.53 -26.13
CA GLY A 130 13.53 10.09 -25.16
C GLY A 130 13.04 9.74 -23.74
N GLN A 131 11.75 9.92 -23.39
CA GLN A 131 11.23 9.52 -22.08
C GLN A 131 10.03 8.57 -22.19
N ALA A 132 10.28 7.26 -22.10
CA ALA A 132 9.21 6.27 -22.07
C ALA A 132 8.23 6.54 -20.91
N PRO A 133 6.90 6.39 -21.12
CA PRO A 133 5.93 6.49 -20.04
C PRO A 133 6.26 5.53 -18.91
N CYS A 134 6.33 6.05 -17.70
CA CYS A 134 6.73 5.29 -16.53
C CYS A 134 5.94 5.71 -15.30
N PHE A 135 6.13 4.99 -14.21
CA PHE A 135 5.66 5.37 -12.89
C PHE A 135 6.70 5.05 -11.83
N ALA A 136 6.66 5.77 -10.72
CA ALA A 136 7.53 5.54 -9.59
C ALA A 136 6.74 5.23 -8.32
N GLU A 137 7.35 4.46 -7.43
CA GLU A 137 6.82 4.10 -6.13
C GLU A 137 7.73 4.67 -5.05
N GLU A 138 7.15 5.20 -3.98
CA GLU A 138 7.85 5.54 -2.75
C GLU A 138 7.17 4.84 -1.59
N VAL A 139 7.96 4.33 -0.65
CA VAL A 139 7.43 3.85 0.63
C VAL A 139 8.14 4.55 1.77
N ARG A 140 7.37 5.02 2.75
CA ARG A 140 7.81 5.79 3.92
C ARG A 140 7.25 5.19 5.20
N ARG A 141 8.04 5.16 6.27
CA ARG A 141 7.67 4.58 7.57
C ARG A 141 7.90 5.57 8.68
N ASN A 142 6.90 5.76 9.53
CA ASN A 142 7.02 6.67 10.66
C ASN A 142 8.08 6.21 11.67
N LEU A 143 8.38 7.08 12.63
CA LEU A 143 9.46 6.86 13.60
C LEU A 143 9.29 5.57 14.42
N ALA A 144 8.05 5.22 14.77
CA ALA A 144 7.74 3.99 15.48
C ALA A 144 8.12 2.75 14.67
N THR A 145 7.70 2.69 13.41
CA THR A 145 8.04 1.59 12.50
C THR A 145 9.55 1.51 12.27
N TYR A 146 10.19 2.66 12.02
CA TYR A 146 11.65 2.75 11.86
C TYR A 146 12.39 2.18 13.07
N ARG A 147 12.05 2.66 14.29
CA ARG A 147 12.70 2.21 15.53
C ARG A 147 12.54 0.72 15.73
N TYR A 148 11.34 0.18 15.48
CA TYR A 148 11.11 -1.25 15.59
C TYR A 148 12.00 -2.07 14.65
N ILE A 149 12.10 -1.66 13.38
CA ILE A 149 12.96 -2.33 12.39
C ILE A 149 14.42 -2.29 12.82
N VAL A 150 14.92 -1.14 13.26
CA VAL A 150 16.33 -0.99 13.67
C VAL A 150 16.64 -1.76 14.95
N GLN A 151 15.82 -1.63 15.99
CA GLN A 151 16.02 -2.30 17.28
C GLN A 151 15.97 -3.83 17.18
N ASN A 152 15.14 -4.36 16.27
CA ASN A 152 15.05 -5.80 16.02
C ASN A 152 15.99 -6.29 14.92
N GLN A 153 16.86 -5.42 14.38
CA GLN A 153 17.80 -5.75 13.31
C GLN A 153 17.12 -6.28 12.02
N LEU A 154 15.91 -5.83 11.71
CA LEU A 154 15.14 -6.30 10.54
C LEU A 154 15.51 -5.58 9.23
N HIS A 155 16.70 -4.98 9.16
CA HIS A 155 17.15 -4.13 8.06
C HIS A 155 18.27 -4.74 7.19
N THR A 156 18.82 -5.89 7.59
CA THR A 156 19.83 -6.64 6.83
C THR A 156 19.45 -8.11 6.74
N GLN A 157 19.98 -8.84 5.74
CA GLN A 157 19.68 -10.26 5.58
C GLN A 157 20.17 -11.06 6.79
N ALA A 158 21.35 -10.75 7.31
CA ALA A 158 21.89 -11.37 8.52
C ALA A 158 20.98 -11.13 9.73
N GLY A 159 20.45 -9.91 9.87
CA GLY A 159 19.51 -9.58 10.93
C GLY A 159 18.16 -10.30 10.80
N LEU A 160 17.65 -10.49 9.57
CA LEU A 160 16.48 -11.34 9.32
C LEU A 160 16.74 -12.81 9.67
N ALA A 161 17.92 -13.34 9.35
CA ALA A 161 18.30 -14.70 9.74
C ALA A 161 18.34 -14.85 11.28
N ALA A 162 18.85 -13.85 12.00
CA ALA A 162 18.83 -13.83 13.46
C ALA A 162 17.38 -13.73 14.02
N ALA A 163 16.54 -12.91 13.41
CA ALA A 163 15.12 -12.79 13.76
C ALA A 163 14.36 -14.12 13.54
N TYR A 164 14.72 -14.87 12.50
CA TYR A 164 14.18 -16.20 12.26
C TYR A 164 14.47 -17.16 13.41
N GLN A 165 15.71 -17.16 13.93
CA GLN A 165 16.08 -18.00 15.07
C GLN A 165 15.29 -17.62 16.33
N LYS A 166 15.11 -16.32 16.59
CA LYS A 166 14.25 -15.84 17.70
C LYS A 166 12.81 -16.35 17.55
N ALA A 167 12.29 -16.37 16.32
CA ALA A 167 10.92 -16.83 16.06
C ALA A 167 10.69 -18.31 16.38
N GLN A 168 11.73 -19.15 16.32
CA GLN A 168 11.64 -20.54 16.77
C GLN A 168 11.36 -20.65 18.27
N GLY A 169 11.73 -19.64 19.06
CA GLY A 169 11.41 -19.52 20.48
C GLY A 169 10.07 -18.83 20.79
N GLY A 170 9.20 -18.64 19.79
CA GLY A 170 7.88 -18.03 19.96
C GLY A 170 7.85 -16.50 19.82
N TRP A 171 8.98 -15.85 19.53
CA TRP A 171 8.98 -14.45 19.16
C TRP A 171 8.31 -14.23 17.80
N ARG A 172 7.70 -13.06 17.60
CA ARG A 172 7.08 -12.69 16.32
C ARG A 172 7.38 -11.26 15.96
N VAL A 173 7.52 -11.00 14.66
CA VAL A 173 7.49 -9.64 14.12
C VAL A 173 6.09 -9.08 14.39
N SER A 174 6.02 -7.99 15.14
CA SER A 174 4.78 -7.31 15.51
C SER A 174 5.08 -5.84 15.69
N LEU A 175 4.70 -5.04 14.71
CA LEU A 175 4.88 -3.59 14.78
C LEU A 175 4.08 -2.98 15.95
N PRO A 176 4.56 -1.88 16.54
CA PRO A 176 3.87 -1.20 17.64
C PRO A 176 2.56 -0.55 17.18
N ASP A 177 1.66 -0.26 18.12
CA ASP A 177 0.31 0.24 17.84
C ASP A 177 0.27 1.66 17.24
N ASP A 178 1.37 2.40 17.24
CA ASP A 178 1.52 3.69 16.59
C ASP A 178 2.26 3.57 15.24
N ALA A 179 2.53 2.36 14.74
CA ALA A 179 3.17 2.14 13.45
C ALA A 179 2.26 2.58 12.29
N VAL A 180 2.80 3.46 11.44
CA VAL A 180 2.14 3.93 10.22
C VAL A 180 3.16 3.91 9.08
N GLN A 181 2.71 3.37 7.95
CA GLN A 181 3.47 3.28 6.72
C GLN A 181 2.65 3.84 5.56
N VAL A 182 3.34 4.46 4.62
CA VAL A 182 2.75 5.08 3.42
C VAL A 182 3.44 4.49 2.21
N LYS A 183 2.66 4.03 1.23
CA LYS A 183 3.13 3.79 -0.13
C LYS A 183 2.46 4.80 -1.04
N ALA A 184 3.21 5.45 -1.91
CA ALA A 184 2.69 6.42 -2.88
C ALA A 184 3.20 6.10 -4.28
N ASP A 185 2.31 6.16 -5.26
CA ASP A 185 2.67 6.00 -6.68
C ASP A 185 2.56 7.33 -7.42
N TRP A 186 3.55 7.57 -8.26
CA TRP A 186 3.86 8.83 -8.89
C TRP A 186 3.98 8.66 -10.40
N VAL A 187 3.41 9.58 -11.15
CA VAL A 187 3.48 9.58 -12.62
C VAL A 187 4.10 10.91 -13.08
N PRO A 188 5.04 10.92 -14.03
CA PRO A 188 5.55 12.15 -14.62
C PRO A 188 4.38 13.03 -15.09
N VAL A 189 4.46 14.36 -14.84
CA VAL A 189 3.34 15.28 -15.13
C VAL A 189 2.88 15.19 -16.59
N ASP A 190 3.81 15.11 -17.54
CA ASP A 190 3.47 15.05 -18.97
C ASP A 190 2.82 13.71 -19.35
N THR A 191 3.30 12.61 -18.75
CA THR A 191 2.65 11.29 -18.88
C THR A 191 1.23 11.31 -18.29
N LEU A 192 1.04 11.97 -17.15
CA LEU A 192 -0.28 12.09 -16.51
C LEU A 192 -1.24 12.94 -17.35
N VAL A 193 -0.78 14.05 -17.94
CA VAL A 193 -1.57 14.84 -18.89
C VAL A 193 -2.05 13.97 -20.05
N ALA A 194 -1.14 13.22 -20.68
CA ALA A 194 -1.49 12.30 -21.77
C ALA A 194 -2.46 11.20 -21.32
N TRP A 195 -2.23 10.62 -20.13
CA TRP A 195 -3.08 9.56 -19.57
C TRP A 195 -4.51 10.03 -19.30
N LEU A 196 -4.66 11.21 -18.68
CA LEU A 196 -5.96 11.82 -18.44
C LEU A 196 -6.66 12.14 -19.77
N GLY A 197 -5.92 12.68 -20.76
CA GLY A 197 -6.43 12.98 -22.09
C GLY A 197 -7.00 11.75 -22.82
N ARG A 198 -6.29 10.61 -22.75
CA ARG A 198 -6.75 9.30 -23.28
C ARG A 198 -8.02 8.79 -22.60
N ASN A 199 -8.35 9.31 -21.42
CA ASN A 199 -9.56 8.98 -20.65
C ASN A 199 -10.57 10.14 -20.59
N GLY A 200 -10.51 11.05 -21.57
CA GLY A 200 -11.51 12.12 -21.74
C GLY A 200 -11.36 13.32 -20.79
N VAL A 201 -10.31 13.37 -19.97
CA VAL A 201 -10.04 14.47 -19.04
C VAL A 201 -8.95 15.38 -19.61
N ARG A 202 -9.31 16.60 -19.99
CA ARG A 202 -8.38 17.57 -20.57
C ARG A 202 -7.83 18.50 -19.50
N LEU A 203 -6.58 18.27 -19.09
CA LEU A 203 -5.80 19.18 -18.25
C LEU A 203 -4.46 19.47 -18.91
N ASN A 204 -3.93 20.67 -18.74
CA ASN A 204 -2.54 20.98 -19.06
C ASN A 204 -1.62 20.74 -17.84
N ALA A 205 -0.31 20.81 -18.06
CA ALA A 205 0.69 20.54 -17.03
C ALA A 205 0.61 21.50 -15.83
N ALA A 206 0.22 22.77 -16.03
CA ALA A 206 0.03 23.73 -14.94
C ALA A 206 -1.19 23.38 -14.07
N GLN A 207 -2.29 22.96 -14.70
CA GLN A 207 -3.48 22.49 -14.00
C GLN A 207 -3.24 21.20 -13.23
N VAL A 208 -2.42 20.29 -13.75
CA VAL A 208 -1.97 19.10 -13.01
C VAL A 208 -1.19 19.50 -11.77
N ARG A 209 -0.19 20.39 -11.89
CA ARG A 209 0.59 20.88 -10.73
C ARG A 209 -0.26 21.59 -9.67
N ALA A 210 -1.37 22.22 -10.06
CA ALA A 210 -2.29 22.86 -9.12
C ALA A 210 -3.25 21.89 -8.42
N GLN A 211 -3.61 20.77 -9.06
CA GLN A 211 -4.62 19.84 -8.55
C GLN A 211 -4.04 18.61 -7.84
N PHE A 212 -2.84 18.18 -8.21
CA PHE A 212 -2.17 17.01 -7.65
C PHE A 212 -1.08 17.43 -6.67
N HIS A 213 -0.80 16.58 -5.66
CA HIS A 213 0.43 16.73 -4.91
C HIS A 213 1.59 16.35 -5.84
N THR A 214 2.60 17.22 -5.92
CA THR A 214 3.73 17.03 -6.84
C THR A 214 5.06 17.04 -6.10
N THR A 215 6.03 16.38 -6.70
CA THR A 215 7.41 16.36 -6.25
C THR A 215 8.34 16.35 -7.45
N SER A 216 9.57 16.78 -7.26
CA SER A 216 10.63 16.59 -8.23
C SER A 216 11.54 15.45 -7.80
N ALA A 217 11.95 14.61 -8.75
CA ALA A 217 13.07 13.70 -8.63
C ALA A 217 13.96 13.93 -9.85
N GLN A 218 15.22 14.26 -9.60
CA GLN A 218 16.12 14.80 -10.63
C GLN A 218 15.45 15.97 -11.38
N ASP A 219 15.41 15.94 -12.72
CA ASP A 219 14.82 16.96 -13.57
C ASP A 219 13.35 16.68 -13.96
N THR A 220 12.74 15.63 -13.42
CA THR A 220 11.35 15.27 -13.72
C THR A 220 10.40 15.67 -12.59
N THR A 221 9.33 16.40 -12.92
CA THR A 221 8.21 16.62 -11.99
C THR A 221 7.24 15.45 -12.07
N PHE A 222 6.93 14.86 -10.93
CA PHE A 222 5.94 13.81 -10.79
C PHE A 222 4.72 14.29 -10.01
N ALA A 223 3.56 13.72 -10.33
CA ALA A 223 2.31 13.92 -9.63
C ALA A 223 1.86 12.60 -8.98
N MET A 224 1.43 12.67 -7.73
CA MET A 224 0.99 11.49 -6.99
C MET A 224 -0.42 11.08 -7.42
N VAL A 225 -0.60 9.86 -7.90
CA VAL A 225 -1.89 9.36 -8.39
C VAL A 225 -2.58 8.44 -7.39
N ALA A 226 -1.80 7.73 -6.57
CA ALA A 226 -2.29 6.75 -5.61
C ALA A 226 -1.48 6.78 -4.32
N MET A 227 -2.14 6.46 -3.21
CA MET A 227 -1.51 6.31 -1.91
C MET A 227 -2.18 5.17 -1.13
N HIS A 228 -1.39 4.26 -0.59
CA HIS A 228 -1.82 3.34 0.45
C HIS A 228 -1.30 3.78 1.80
N ILE A 229 -2.15 3.67 2.83
CA ILE A 229 -1.78 3.83 4.22
C ILE A 229 -2.00 2.49 4.91
N SER A 230 -0.97 1.99 5.58
CA SER A 230 -1.05 0.83 6.46
C SER A 230 -0.74 1.29 7.87
N SER A 231 -1.66 1.08 8.81
CA SER A 231 -1.48 1.45 10.22
C SER A 231 -1.83 0.29 11.14
N LYS A 232 -1.07 0.18 12.22
CA LYS A 232 -1.44 -0.65 13.36
C LYS A 232 -2.45 0.14 14.21
N ASP A 233 -3.60 -0.45 14.53
CA ASP A 233 -4.50 0.03 15.60
C ASP A 233 -4.89 -1.20 16.42
N ALA A 234 -4.23 -1.36 17.57
CA ALA A 234 -4.18 -2.57 18.40
C ALA A 234 -5.47 -3.44 18.37
N PRO A 235 -5.42 -4.75 18.03
CA PRO A 235 -4.34 -5.53 17.39
C PRO A 235 -4.45 -5.56 15.85
N ASN A 236 -5.35 -4.78 15.25
CA ASN A 236 -5.72 -4.91 13.85
C ASN A 236 -4.79 -4.10 12.94
N TRP A 237 -4.60 -4.61 11.73
CA TRP A 237 -4.08 -3.81 10.64
C TRP A 237 -5.24 -3.10 9.95
N VAL A 238 -5.07 -1.80 9.73
CA VAL A 238 -5.94 -1.03 8.86
C VAL A 238 -5.18 -0.74 7.59
N TRP A 239 -5.72 -1.23 6.47
CA TRP A 239 -5.27 -0.85 5.15
C TRP A 239 -6.25 0.13 4.53
N ALA A 240 -5.75 1.26 4.02
CA ALA A 240 -6.57 2.25 3.34
C ALA A 240 -5.95 2.62 2.00
N SER A 241 -6.78 2.73 0.97
CA SER A 241 -6.34 3.14 -0.37
C SER A 241 -6.97 4.46 -0.76
N PHE A 242 -6.13 5.44 -1.07
CA PHE A 242 -6.50 6.74 -1.57
C PHE A 242 -6.10 6.87 -3.04
N GLU A 243 -6.99 7.49 -3.82
CA GLU A 243 -6.78 7.75 -5.23
C GLU A 243 -7.13 9.20 -5.54
N HIS A 244 -6.40 9.83 -6.46
CA HIS A 244 -6.83 11.12 -6.97
C HIS A 244 -8.19 10.99 -7.66
N ARG A 245 -9.07 11.99 -7.50
CA ARG A 245 -10.46 11.96 -7.99
C ARG A 245 -10.60 11.73 -9.50
N LEU A 246 -9.56 12.11 -10.25
CA LEU A 246 -9.49 12.00 -11.71
C LEU A 246 -8.88 10.68 -12.20
N ASN A 247 -8.44 9.79 -11.31
CA ASN A 247 -7.89 8.49 -11.70
C ASN A 247 -8.93 7.72 -12.54
N PRO A 248 -8.59 7.35 -13.79
CA PRO A 248 -9.48 6.58 -14.63
C PRO A 248 -9.81 5.22 -13.98
N GLY A 249 -11.10 4.95 -13.79
CA GLY A 249 -11.60 3.67 -13.29
C GLY A 249 -11.50 3.47 -11.77
N ARG A 250 -11.35 4.58 -11.01
CA ARG A 250 -11.26 4.57 -9.53
C ARG A 250 -12.27 3.64 -8.85
N CYS A 251 -13.52 3.57 -9.32
CA CYS A 251 -14.57 2.75 -8.71
C CYS A 251 -15.16 1.67 -9.66
N ASP A 252 -14.49 1.29 -10.75
CA ASP A 252 -15.05 0.40 -11.80
C ASP A 252 -15.31 -1.05 -11.37
N THR A 253 -14.54 -1.58 -10.41
CA THR A 253 -14.62 -3.01 -10.06
C THR A 253 -15.35 -3.24 -8.74
N MET A 254 -14.79 -2.74 -7.65
CA MET A 254 -15.33 -2.95 -6.30
C MET A 254 -16.31 -1.84 -5.86
N GLY A 255 -16.52 -0.83 -6.70
CA GLY A 255 -17.08 0.44 -6.27
C GLY A 255 -16.07 1.24 -5.43
N CYS A 256 -16.58 2.21 -4.68
CA CYS A 256 -15.84 2.88 -3.62
C CYS A 256 -16.72 2.96 -2.36
N ASN A 257 -16.12 2.83 -1.19
CA ASN A 257 -16.78 2.93 0.11
C ASN A 257 -15.98 3.85 1.04
N ASP A 258 -16.65 4.87 1.55
CA ASP A 258 -16.11 5.82 2.51
C ASP A 258 -17.24 6.33 3.41
N SER A 259 -17.38 5.70 4.57
CA SER A 259 -18.43 6.02 5.55
C SER A 259 -18.21 7.30 6.35
N TYR A 260 -17.06 7.96 6.20
CA TYR A 260 -16.68 9.13 7.01
C TYR A 260 -16.39 10.37 6.18
N GLY A 261 -15.52 10.26 5.17
CA GLY A 261 -14.97 11.40 4.45
C GLY A 261 -15.78 11.84 3.24
N ALA A 262 -16.52 10.93 2.61
CA ALA A 262 -17.33 11.23 1.44
C ALA A 262 -18.80 11.44 1.81
N ALA A 263 -19.40 12.51 1.31
CA ALA A 263 -20.83 12.79 1.45
C ALA A 263 -21.70 11.69 0.85
N ARG A 264 -21.21 11.04 -0.23
CA ARG A 264 -21.80 9.81 -0.77
C ARG A 264 -20.96 8.64 -0.32
N ARG A 265 -21.46 7.91 0.68
CA ARG A 265 -20.75 6.77 1.29
C ARG A 265 -20.37 5.67 0.31
N ARG A 266 -21.31 5.28 -0.55
CA ARG A 266 -21.12 4.18 -1.51
C ARG A 266 -21.26 4.67 -2.94
N ILE A 267 -20.21 4.42 -3.73
CA ILE A 267 -20.22 4.55 -5.18
C ILE A 267 -20.27 3.15 -5.76
N VAL A 268 -21.31 2.86 -6.54
CA VAL A 268 -21.40 1.61 -7.28
C VAL A 268 -20.66 1.74 -8.61
N PRO A 269 -20.08 0.65 -9.14
CA PRO A 269 -19.53 0.63 -10.49
C PRO A 269 -20.53 1.13 -11.53
N LEU A 270 -20.04 1.89 -12.51
CA LEU A 270 -20.84 2.25 -13.69
C LEU A 270 -20.92 1.03 -14.61
N ALA A 271 -22.14 0.52 -14.85
CA ALA A 271 -22.35 -0.63 -15.71
C ALA A 271 -21.80 -0.36 -17.12
N GLY A 272 -21.04 -1.32 -17.67
CA GLY A 272 -20.49 -1.25 -19.03
C GLY A 272 -19.42 -0.19 -19.25
N THR A 273 -18.98 0.55 -18.23
CA THR A 273 -17.95 1.59 -18.36
C THR A 273 -16.60 1.05 -17.88
N GLN A 274 -15.58 1.13 -18.73
CA GLN A 274 -14.18 0.94 -18.35
C GLN A 274 -13.51 2.30 -18.26
N ASN A 275 -12.66 2.46 -17.25
CA ASN A 275 -11.93 3.70 -16.96
C ASN A 275 -12.84 4.89 -16.66
N GLY A 276 -13.98 4.63 -16.00
CA GLY A 276 -14.98 5.65 -15.69
C GLY A 276 -14.47 6.77 -14.78
N GLN A 277 -15.09 7.95 -14.90
CA GLN A 277 -14.87 9.09 -14.02
C GLN A 277 -15.99 9.18 -12.97
N TYR A 278 -15.62 9.24 -11.68
CA TYR A 278 -16.55 9.12 -10.55
C TYR A 278 -16.74 10.43 -9.76
N GLY A 279 -16.31 11.55 -10.33
CA GLY A 279 -16.43 12.87 -9.72
C GLY A 279 -15.56 13.07 -8.48
N ALA A 280 -15.77 14.23 -7.82
CA ALA A 280 -14.83 14.80 -6.87
C ALA A 280 -14.90 14.27 -5.42
N CYS A 281 -15.64 13.18 -5.17
CA CYS A 281 -15.88 12.63 -3.82
C CYS A 281 -16.11 13.74 -2.77
N ALA A 282 -17.23 14.45 -2.92
CA ALA A 282 -17.55 15.62 -2.11
C ALA A 282 -17.33 15.33 -0.61
N LYS A 283 -16.52 16.17 0.04
CA LYS A 283 -16.05 15.93 1.42
C LYS A 283 -17.15 16.26 2.44
N THR A 284 -17.29 15.42 3.47
CA THR A 284 -18.21 15.69 4.61
C THR A 284 -17.76 16.93 5.40
N PRO A 285 -18.67 17.57 6.16
CA PRO A 285 -18.29 18.68 7.05
C PRO A 285 -17.21 18.28 8.07
N ALA A 286 -17.29 17.08 8.63
CA ALA A 286 -16.32 16.56 9.59
C ALA A 286 -14.91 16.45 8.99
N LEU A 287 -14.80 15.93 7.76
CA LEU A 287 -13.51 15.85 7.08
C LEU A 287 -12.97 17.23 6.67
N LYS A 288 -13.83 18.14 6.21
CA LYS A 288 -13.42 19.53 5.94
C LYS A 288 -12.85 20.19 7.20
N LYS A 289 -13.48 19.99 8.36
CA LYS A 289 -12.97 20.52 9.62
C LYS A 289 -11.63 19.90 10.01
N LEU A 290 -11.48 18.58 9.82
CA LEU A 290 -10.20 17.91 10.04
C LEU A 290 -9.09 18.48 9.14
N PHE A 291 -9.37 18.72 7.86
CA PHE A 291 -8.42 19.33 6.93
C PHE A 291 -8.03 20.75 7.33
N GLU A 292 -9.01 21.56 7.76
CA GLU A 292 -8.76 22.90 8.29
C GLU A 292 -7.84 22.86 9.52
N VAL A 293 -8.15 22.02 10.51
CA VAL A 293 -7.35 21.86 11.74
C VAL A 293 -5.93 21.38 11.44
N LYS A 294 -5.78 20.44 10.50
CA LYS A 294 -4.49 19.89 10.07
C LYS A 294 -3.76 20.75 9.04
N ARG A 295 -4.37 21.86 8.60
CA ARG A 295 -3.85 22.77 7.56
C ARG A 295 -3.47 22.01 6.28
N VAL A 296 -4.31 21.07 5.89
CA VAL A 296 -4.12 20.26 4.68
C VAL A 296 -4.18 21.17 3.45
N ALA A 297 -3.17 21.09 2.58
CA ALA A 297 -3.10 21.94 1.39
C ALA A 297 -4.20 21.59 0.36
N PRO A 298 -4.67 22.55 -0.46
CA PRO A 298 -5.81 22.35 -1.36
C PRO A 298 -5.68 21.17 -2.35
N ALA A 299 -4.48 20.87 -2.84
CA ALA A 299 -4.25 19.74 -3.75
C ALA A 299 -4.70 18.40 -3.13
N TRP A 300 -4.52 18.23 -1.81
CA TRP A 300 -4.92 17.02 -1.09
C TRP A 300 -6.44 16.84 -1.00
N HIS A 301 -7.23 17.90 -1.23
CA HIS A 301 -8.69 17.81 -1.26
C HIS A 301 -9.20 17.00 -2.45
N ASN A 302 -8.36 16.81 -3.48
CA ASN A 302 -8.68 16.05 -4.66
C ASN A 302 -8.45 14.53 -4.52
N TYR A 303 -7.98 14.06 -3.36
CA TYR A 303 -7.87 12.62 -3.11
C TYR A 303 -9.14 12.09 -2.45
N CYS A 304 -9.43 10.83 -2.74
CA CYS A 304 -10.62 10.13 -2.31
C CYS A 304 -10.22 8.81 -1.68
N LEU A 305 -10.76 8.49 -0.50
CA LEU A 305 -10.72 7.13 0.00
C LEU A 305 -11.51 6.23 -0.97
N LYS A 306 -10.87 5.14 -1.39
CA LYS A 306 -11.50 4.09 -2.17
C LYS A 306 -12.19 3.08 -1.27
N ALA A 307 -11.46 2.56 -0.30
CA ALA A 307 -11.94 1.70 0.76
C ALA A 307 -10.90 1.63 1.87
N SER A 308 -11.34 1.15 3.03
CA SER A 308 -10.46 0.56 4.04
C SER A 308 -10.76 -0.94 4.22
N GLU A 309 -9.78 -1.70 4.67
CA GLU A 309 -9.85 -3.14 4.91
C GLU A 309 -9.17 -3.43 6.26
N ILE A 310 -9.80 -4.28 7.07
CA ILE A 310 -9.32 -4.64 8.42
C ILE A 310 -9.35 -6.15 8.69
N ALA A 311 -9.76 -6.92 7.69
CA ALA A 311 -9.94 -8.36 7.77
C ALA A 311 -9.61 -8.98 6.41
N PHE A 312 -9.39 -10.29 6.39
CA PHE A 312 -9.14 -11.04 5.16
C PHE A 312 -10.44 -11.42 4.42
N VAL A 313 -11.51 -11.64 5.18
CA VAL A 313 -12.81 -12.12 4.69
C VAL A 313 -13.94 -11.28 5.29
N ALA A 314 -15.05 -11.20 4.57
CA ALA A 314 -16.30 -10.64 5.04
C ALA A 314 -16.93 -11.53 6.12
N PRO A 315 -17.95 -11.05 6.86
CA PRO A 315 -18.66 -11.88 7.85
C PRO A 315 -19.25 -13.18 7.29
N GLY A 316 -19.58 -13.22 5.99
CA GLY A 316 -20.06 -14.42 5.30
C GLY A 316 -18.96 -15.39 4.85
N GLY A 317 -17.70 -15.06 5.09
CA GLY A 317 -16.53 -15.86 4.70
C GLY A 317 -15.97 -15.54 3.32
N GLU A 318 -16.60 -14.64 2.55
CA GLU A 318 -16.11 -14.22 1.24
C GLU A 318 -14.79 -13.45 1.34
N PRO A 319 -13.80 -13.72 0.47
CA PRO A 319 -12.61 -12.89 0.40
C PRO A 319 -12.95 -11.40 0.20
N LEU A 320 -12.29 -10.52 0.96
CA LEU A 320 -12.42 -9.09 0.76
C LEU A 320 -11.54 -8.64 -0.41
N MET A 321 -12.15 -7.94 -1.37
CA MET A 321 -11.48 -7.33 -2.49
C MET A 321 -11.13 -5.88 -2.13
N HIS A 322 -9.85 -5.55 -2.22
CA HIS A 322 -9.34 -4.20 -2.06
C HIS A 322 -8.11 -4.00 -2.96
N GLY A 323 -8.23 -3.08 -3.92
CA GLY A 323 -7.12 -2.67 -4.77
C GLY A 323 -7.33 -1.28 -5.37
N ASN A 324 -6.24 -0.60 -5.67
CA ASN A 324 -6.15 0.69 -6.32
C ASN A 324 -6.22 0.57 -7.85
N SER A 325 -6.97 1.46 -8.49
CA SER A 325 -7.16 1.44 -9.93
C SER A 325 -5.87 1.70 -10.71
N PHE A 326 -4.88 2.35 -10.08
CA PHE A 326 -3.54 2.53 -10.63
C PHE A 326 -2.58 1.45 -10.11
N THR A 327 -2.28 1.45 -8.82
CA THR A 327 -1.22 0.61 -8.21
C THR A 327 -1.34 -0.86 -8.58
N GLU A 328 -2.46 -1.51 -8.28
CA GLU A 328 -2.66 -2.92 -8.60
C GLU A 328 -2.96 -3.11 -10.09
N ARG A 329 -3.98 -2.42 -10.61
CA ARG A 329 -4.53 -2.74 -11.95
C ARG A 329 -3.66 -2.30 -13.11
N VAL A 330 -3.21 -1.05 -13.10
CA VAL A 330 -2.43 -0.48 -14.21
C VAL A 330 -0.96 -0.78 -14.01
N ALA A 331 -0.42 -0.40 -12.85
CA ALA A 331 1.02 -0.41 -12.57
C ALA A 331 1.57 -1.83 -12.38
N ALA A 332 0.94 -2.63 -11.53
CA ALA A 332 1.34 -4.02 -11.27
C ALA A 332 0.65 -5.07 -12.16
N GLY A 333 -0.42 -4.70 -12.87
CA GLY A 333 -1.15 -5.60 -13.77
C GLY A 333 -2.05 -6.63 -13.09
N ILE A 334 -2.36 -6.44 -11.81
CA ILE A 334 -3.21 -7.32 -11.01
C ILE A 334 -4.68 -6.91 -11.19
N PRO A 335 -5.58 -7.79 -11.67
CA PRO A 335 -7.01 -7.48 -11.70
C PRO A 335 -7.54 -7.15 -10.30
N ILE A 336 -8.33 -6.08 -10.17
CA ILE A 336 -8.90 -5.69 -8.86
C ILE A 336 -9.75 -6.82 -8.26
N LYS A 337 -10.45 -7.62 -9.08
CA LYS A 337 -11.21 -8.81 -8.64
C LYS A 337 -10.36 -9.89 -7.95
N ARG A 338 -9.04 -9.79 -8.04
CA ARG A 338 -8.04 -10.68 -7.44
C ARG A 338 -7.07 -9.92 -6.52
N SER A 339 -7.43 -8.70 -6.11
CA SER A 339 -6.59 -7.86 -5.26
C SER A 339 -7.17 -7.81 -3.85
N SER A 340 -6.37 -8.20 -2.86
CA SER A 340 -6.55 -7.84 -1.46
C SER A 340 -5.19 -7.39 -0.95
N CYS A 341 -5.09 -6.14 -0.53
CA CYS A 341 -3.84 -5.62 -0.01
C CYS A 341 -3.47 -6.34 1.29
N ILE A 342 -4.46 -6.63 2.16
CA ILE A 342 -4.19 -7.32 3.42
C ILE A 342 -3.72 -8.76 3.20
N SER A 343 -4.38 -9.53 2.34
CA SER A 343 -3.94 -10.89 2.00
C SER A 343 -2.57 -10.90 1.32
N CYS A 344 -2.34 -10.01 0.35
CA CYS A 344 -1.06 -9.91 -0.36
C CYS A 344 0.10 -9.67 0.61
N HIS A 345 -0.05 -8.71 1.52
CA HIS A 345 0.99 -8.40 2.50
C HIS A 345 1.20 -9.51 3.55
N ALA A 346 0.13 -10.15 4.01
CA ALA A 346 0.23 -11.29 4.93
C ALA A 346 0.92 -12.52 4.31
N SER A 347 1.05 -12.56 2.98
CA SER A 347 1.75 -13.63 2.23
C SER A 347 3.25 -13.39 2.04
N ALA A 348 3.77 -12.29 2.60
CA ALA A 348 5.20 -11.96 2.58
C ALA A 348 5.87 -12.37 3.90
N GLY A 349 7.15 -12.72 3.81
CA GLY A 349 7.94 -13.10 4.98
C GLY A 349 9.41 -13.28 4.64
N PHE A 350 10.13 -14.01 5.49
CA PHE A 350 11.53 -14.37 5.25
C PHE A 350 11.85 -15.78 5.76
N SER A 351 12.81 -16.44 5.11
CA SER A 351 13.27 -17.80 5.43
C SER A 351 14.38 -17.83 6.46
N ARG A 352 14.85 -19.04 6.78
CA ARG A 352 15.89 -19.32 7.79
C ARG A 352 17.20 -18.55 7.60
N ASP A 353 17.59 -18.33 6.37
CA ASP A 353 18.78 -17.59 5.94
C ASP A 353 18.54 -16.08 5.78
N GLY A 354 17.36 -15.59 6.19
CA GLY A 354 16.93 -14.20 6.05
C GLY A 354 16.51 -13.83 4.64
N SER A 355 16.46 -14.77 3.68
CA SER A 355 16.05 -14.46 2.32
C SER A 355 14.55 -14.09 2.25
N PRO A 356 14.18 -13.07 1.46
CA PRO A 356 12.77 -12.71 1.25
C PRO A 356 11.92 -13.85 0.68
N TYR A 357 10.72 -14.05 1.24
CA TYR A 357 9.72 -14.97 0.71
C TYR A 357 8.67 -14.22 -0.11
N ILE A 358 8.68 -14.47 -1.42
CA ILE A 358 7.80 -13.79 -2.40
C ILE A 358 6.91 -14.75 -3.20
N LYS A 359 7.03 -16.08 -2.99
CA LYS A 359 6.40 -17.09 -3.85
C LYS A 359 4.88 -16.99 -3.88
N GLN A 360 4.25 -16.59 -2.77
CA GLN A 360 2.79 -16.44 -2.71
C GLN A 360 2.31 -15.11 -3.30
N LEU A 361 3.17 -14.09 -3.47
CA LEU A 361 2.76 -12.79 -4.03
C LEU A 361 2.30 -12.91 -5.49
N THR A 362 2.91 -13.81 -6.26
CA THR A 362 2.60 -14.03 -7.69
C THR A 362 1.25 -14.71 -7.91
N SER A 363 0.63 -15.28 -6.87
CA SER A 363 -0.71 -15.89 -6.97
C SER A 363 -1.84 -14.87 -6.76
N HIS A 364 -1.50 -13.64 -6.35
CA HIS A 364 -2.46 -12.59 -5.97
C HIS A 364 -3.44 -13.11 -4.90
N PRO A 365 -2.93 -13.44 -3.70
CA PRO A 365 -3.71 -14.15 -2.70
C PRO A 365 -4.85 -13.25 -2.20
N MET A 366 -5.98 -13.87 -1.93
CA MET A 366 -7.15 -13.23 -1.32
C MET A 366 -7.73 -14.14 -0.24
N GLY A 367 -8.39 -13.54 0.75
CA GLY A 367 -8.88 -14.27 1.90
C GLY A 367 -7.76 -14.61 2.88
N THR A 368 -8.03 -15.53 3.80
CA THR A 368 -7.09 -15.90 4.85
C THR A 368 -5.83 -16.51 4.24
N VAL A 369 -4.67 -16.01 4.64
CA VAL A 369 -3.36 -16.48 4.16
C VAL A 369 -2.67 -17.31 5.23
N LYS A 370 -2.06 -18.41 4.81
CA LYS A 370 -1.17 -19.22 5.63
C LYS A 370 0.20 -19.31 4.96
N LEU A 371 1.20 -18.76 5.63
CA LEU A 371 2.59 -18.92 5.23
C LEU A 371 3.06 -20.37 5.51
N PRO A 372 4.00 -20.90 4.72
CA PRO A 372 4.68 -22.14 5.04
C PRO A 372 5.35 -22.07 6.44
N ALA A 373 5.46 -23.21 7.13
CA ALA A 373 5.97 -23.26 8.50
C ALA A 373 7.43 -22.77 8.61
N GLU A 374 8.19 -22.89 7.53
CA GLU A 374 9.57 -22.45 7.41
C GLU A 374 9.73 -20.96 7.11
N ILE A 375 8.63 -20.19 7.04
CA ILE A 375 8.63 -18.75 6.75
C ILE A 375 8.12 -17.98 7.96
N VAL A 376 8.87 -16.95 8.36
CA VAL A 376 8.44 -16.02 9.39
C VAL A 376 7.71 -14.84 8.74
N ALA A 377 6.47 -14.60 9.19
CA ALA A 377 5.69 -13.44 8.78
C ALA A 377 6.42 -12.14 9.15
N ASN A 378 6.38 -11.16 8.26
CA ASN A 378 7.00 -9.84 8.50
C ASN A 378 5.99 -8.81 9.06
N ASP A 379 4.87 -9.30 9.62
CA ASP A 379 3.68 -8.52 9.95
C ASP A 379 3.12 -7.88 8.66
N PHE A 380 3.41 -6.60 8.42
CA PHE A 380 3.01 -5.84 7.23
C PHE A 380 4.13 -4.87 6.80
N ILE A 381 5.38 -5.16 7.15
CA ILE A 381 6.52 -4.28 6.86
C ILE A 381 6.76 -4.26 5.35
N TRP A 382 6.47 -3.13 4.69
CA TRP A 382 6.88 -2.93 3.31
C TRP A 382 8.40 -2.88 3.22
N GLY A 383 8.99 -3.22 2.08
CA GLY A 383 10.40 -2.97 1.77
C GLY A 383 11.39 -3.97 2.36
N ILE A 384 11.01 -4.75 3.38
CA ILE A 384 11.85 -5.83 3.94
C ILE A 384 12.25 -6.88 2.87
N LEU A 385 11.45 -7.00 1.82
CA LEU A 385 11.73 -7.86 0.67
C LEU A 385 12.84 -7.30 -0.25
N THR A 386 13.29 -6.06 -0.05
CA THR A 386 14.30 -5.38 -0.88
C THR A 386 15.68 -5.32 -0.24
N ILE A 387 15.89 -5.98 0.91
CA ILE A 387 17.15 -5.96 1.64
C ILE A 387 18.34 -6.47 0.81
N ASN A 388 18.09 -7.33 -0.19
CA ASN A 388 19.11 -7.84 -1.12
C ASN A 388 19.19 -7.06 -2.44
N ALA A 389 18.41 -5.98 -2.58
CA ALA A 389 18.35 -5.15 -3.78
C ALA A 389 19.44 -4.08 -3.82
N VAL A 390 20.03 -3.73 -2.68
CA VAL A 390 21.05 -2.68 -2.61
C VAL A 390 22.42 -3.32 -2.82
N PRO A 391 23.19 -2.94 -3.88
CA PRO A 391 24.55 -3.42 -4.04
C PRO A 391 25.38 -3.05 -2.82
N VAL A 392 26.15 -4.00 -2.28
CA VAL A 392 27.17 -3.75 -1.26
C VAL A 392 28.31 -2.99 -1.94
N GLU A 393 28.14 -1.70 -2.18
CA GLU A 393 29.21 -0.85 -2.69
C GLU A 393 29.97 -0.22 -1.52
N GLN A 394 31.15 -0.81 -1.26
CA GLN A 394 32.30 -0.26 -0.54
C GLN A 394 32.15 -0.03 0.98
N ALA A 395 32.08 -1.13 1.73
CA ALA A 395 32.81 -1.20 3.00
C ALA A 395 34.33 -1.22 2.71
N LYS A 396 34.91 -0.07 2.37
CA LYS A 396 36.36 0.14 2.47
C LYS A 396 36.65 0.87 3.78
N ASN A 397 37.36 0.16 4.64
CA ASN A 397 37.96 0.54 5.93
C ASN A 397 37.04 0.63 7.17
N PRO A 398 37.16 -0.33 8.10
CA PRO A 398 36.75 -0.15 9.49
C PRO A 398 37.87 0.60 10.21
N HIS A 399 37.85 1.94 10.25
CA HIS A 399 38.72 2.70 11.13
C HIS A 399 38.02 3.87 11.82
N ASN A 400 38.19 3.89 13.14
CA ASN A 400 37.93 4.95 14.12
C ASN A 400 36.48 5.23 14.52
N LEU A 401 35.96 4.36 15.39
CA LEU A 401 35.24 4.85 16.57
C LEU A 401 36.25 5.59 17.47
N ASP A 402 36.42 6.90 17.25
CA ASP A 402 37.10 7.76 18.20
C ASP A 402 36.20 7.93 19.43
N ARG A 403 36.57 7.21 20.49
CA ARG A 403 36.20 7.51 21.86
C ARG A 403 36.86 8.82 22.27
N THR A 404 36.24 9.97 22.03
CA THR A 404 36.57 11.16 22.81
C THR A 404 35.40 12.12 23.05
N ARG A 405 35.12 12.29 24.35
CA ARG A 405 34.58 13.47 25.04
C ARG A 405 33.09 13.81 24.90
N ILE A 406 32.29 13.08 25.66
CA ILE A 406 31.28 13.72 26.53
C ILE A 406 31.88 13.77 27.92
N THR A 407 32.46 14.92 28.29
CA THR A 407 32.65 15.30 29.69
C THR A 407 31.93 16.62 29.91
N ALA A 408 31.13 16.61 30.97
CA ALA A 408 30.27 17.66 31.44
C ALA A 408 30.95 19.04 31.51
N ARG A 409 30.18 20.09 31.24
CA ARG A 409 30.39 21.41 31.84
C ARG A 409 29.13 21.83 32.58
N ARG A 410 29.27 21.87 33.91
CA ARG A 410 28.81 23.01 34.71
C ARG A 410 29.63 24.24 34.34
#